data_AF-A0A529MBC8-F1
#
_entry.id   AF-A0A529MBC8-F1
#
_cell.length_a   1.000
_cell.length_b   1.000
_cell.length_c   1.000
_cell.angle_alpha   90.00
_cell.angle_beta   90.00
_cell.angle_gamma   90.00
#
_symmetry.space_group_name_H-M   'P 1'
#
loop_
_entity.id
_entity.type
_entity.pdbx_description
1 polymer ?
#
loop_
_entity_poly.entity_id
_entity_poly.type
_entity_poly.pdbx_seq_one_letter_code
_entity_poly.pdbx_strand_id
1 'polypeptide(L)'
;SAPPGFHLLLHDGHMMLRRGPRENLARPAIDPLFRSAALSYGASVIGVLLSGAMSDGTAGLRAVKAVGGLAVVQHPKDTLVPSMVESALHYVEVDHCLPAAELGALLAKLTAEPPGETFAAPPMVRLEAAIAAQEHSTMKDEDRLGQLSVFTCPECHGPLWEIEDGDMLRYRCHTGHAFTADAVIEAQAIEADEILWSLLRSHQQRAEFARRMAEREKTRRRSELANQFGQRAREY
;
A
#
# COMPACT_ATOMS: atom_id res chain seq x y z
N SER A 1 7.67 -2.68 -16.08
CA SER A 1 6.60 -2.21 -15.19
C SER A 1 5.39 -3.12 -15.36
N ALA A 2 4.59 -3.31 -14.30
CA ALA A 2 3.35 -4.10 -14.38
C ALA A 2 2.17 -3.23 -14.83
N PRO A 3 1.16 -3.77 -15.54
CA PRO A 3 -0.06 -3.04 -15.84
C PRO A 3 -0.89 -2.77 -14.57
N PRO A 4 -1.66 -1.67 -14.53
CA PRO A 4 -2.56 -1.37 -13.41
C PRO A 4 -3.49 -2.55 -13.08
N GLY A 5 -3.69 -2.81 -11.79
CA GLY A 5 -4.55 -3.89 -11.32
C GLY A 5 -3.91 -5.28 -11.29
N PHE A 6 -2.61 -5.39 -11.61
CA PHE A 6 -1.84 -6.63 -11.48
C PHE A 6 -0.55 -6.41 -10.70
N HIS A 7 -0.20 -7.36 -9.83
CA HIS A 7 1.16 -7.50 -9.31
C HIS A 7 2.01 -8.25 -10.34
N LEU A 8 3.27 -7.83 -10.47
CA LEU A 8 4.29 -8.56 -11.21
C LEU A 8 5.09 -9.40 -10.22
N LEU A 9 5.14 -10.71 -10.47
CA LEU A 9 5.90 -11.67 -9.67
C LEU A 9 6.93 -12.37 -10.55
N LEU A 10 7.99 -12.88 -9.93
CA LEU A 10 8.98 -13.74 -10.57
C LEU A 10 8.86 -15.17 -10.03
N HIS A 11 8.94 -16.14 -10.92
CA HIS A 11 8.94 -17.56 -10.56
C HIS A 11 9.64 -18.38 -11.65
N ASP A 12 10.62 -19.21 -11.28
CA ASP A 12 11.30 -20.14 -12.18
C ASP A 12 11.73 -19.53 -13.52
N GLY A 13 12.33 -18.33 -13.49
CA GLY A 13 12.79 -17.64 -14.72
C GLY A 13 11.70 -16.91 -15.50
N HIS A 14 10.45 -16.94 -15.05
CA HIS A 14 9.30 -16.34 -15.72
C HIS A 14 8.76 -15.13 -14.95
N MET A 15 8.22 -14.18 -15.72
CA MET A 15 7.44 -13.06 -15.19
C MET A 15 5.95 -13.42 -15.20
N MET A 16 5.29 -13.24 -14.07
CA MET A 16 3.87 -13.57 -13.88
C MET A 16 3.08 -12.35 -13.47
N LEU A 17 1.92 -12.16 -14.08
CA LEU A 17 0.94 -11.17 -13.64
C LEU A 17 -0.14 -11.85 -12.81
N ARG A 18 -0.40 -11.32 -11.61
CA ARG A 18 -1.38 -11.86 -10.66
C ARG A 18 -2.27 -10.77 -10.09
N ARG A 19 -3.50 -11.14 -9.75
CA ARG A 19 -4.50 -10.26 -9.15
C ARG A 19 -4.65 -10.52 -7.65
N GLY A 20 -3.53 -10.85 -7.00
CA GLY A 20 -3.47 -10.95 -5.55
C GLY A 20 -4.00 -9.70 -4.83
N PRO A 21 -4.28 -9.80 -3.52
CA PRO A 21 -4.73 -8.68 -2.73
C PRO A 21 -3.77 -7.48 -2.84
N ARG A 22 -4.30 -6.26 -2.80
CA ARG A 22 -3.47 -5.05 -2.78
C ARG A 22 -2.54 -5.05 -1.55
N GLU A 23 -1.37 -4.47 -1.71
CA GLU A 23 -0.43 -4.22 -0.61
C GLU A 23 -0.09 -2.73 -0.57
N ASN A 24 -0.12 -2.14 0.62
CA ASN A 24 0.08 -0.70 0.84
C ASN A 24 -0.84 0.17 -0.05
N LEU A 25 -2.11 -0.24 -0.18
CA LEU A 25 -3.15 0.37 -1.03
C LEU A 25 -2.87 0.29 -2.56
N ALA A 26 -1.78 -0.36 -2.95
CA ALA A 26 -1.29 -0.38 -4.32
C ALA A 26 -1.44 -1.74 -5.00
N ARG A 27 -1.70 -1.69 -6.32
CA ARG A 27 -1.59 -2.83 -7.25
C ARG A 27 -1.38 -2.31 -8.68
N PRO A 28 -0.14 -2.38 -9.22
CA PRO A 28 1.03 -3.08 -8.67
C PRO A 28 1.58 -2.46 -7.38
N ALA A 29 2.16 -3.33 -6.57
CA ALA A 29 2.99 -2.99 -5.42
C ALA A 29 4.39 -3.58 -5.63
N ILE A 30 5.41 -2.97 -5.02
CA ILE A 30 6.82 -3.36 -5.12
C ILE A 30 7.12 -4.57 -4.22
N ASP A 31 6.53 -4.62 -3.02
CA ASP A 31 6.78 -5.70 -2.05
C ASP A 31 6.59 -7.12 -2.65
N PRO A 32 5.50 -7.43 -3.38
CA PRO A 32 5.33 -8.74 -4.01
C PRO A 32 6.42 -9.09 -5.05
N LEU A 33 6.87 -8.10 -5.83
CA LEU A 33 7.92 -8.31 -6.82
C LEU A 33 9.24 -8.68 -6.13
N PHE A 34 9.61 -7.92 -5.09
CA PHE A 34 10.85 -8.19 -4.35
C PHE A 34 10.81 -9.50 -3.59
N ARG A 35 9.70 -9.85 -2.92
CA ARG A 35 9.57 -11.15 -2.24
C ARG A 35 9.67 -12.31 -3.23
N SER A 36 8.97 -12.24 -4.36
CA SER A 36 9.01 -13.32 -5.37
C SER A 36 10.38 -13.44 -6.05
N ALA A 37 11.07 -12.32 -6.27
CA ALA A 37 12.47 -12.32 -6.72
C ALA A 37 13.40 -12.98 -5.70
N ALA A 38 13.30 -12.61 -4.42
CA ALA A 38 14.09 -13.18 -3.33
C ALA A 38 13.91 -14.70 -3.24
N LEU A 39 12.68 -15.19 -3.35
CA LEU A 39 12.38 -16.63 -3.34
C LEU A 39 12.91 -17.38 -4.58
N SER A 40 12.93 -16.72 -5.73
CA SER A 40 13.34 -17.36 -6.99
C SER A 40 14.85 -17.35 -7.22
N TYR A 41 15.54 -16.31 -6.75
CA TYR A 41 16.94 -16.05 -7.11
C TYR A 41 17.89 -15.86 -5.92
N GLY A 42 17.37 -15.84 -4.68
CA GLY A 42 18.19 -15.77 -3.48
C GLY A 42 19.15 -14.58 -3.45
N ALA A 43 20.42 -14.84 -3.13
CA ALA A 43 21.47 -13.83 -3.07
C ALA A 43 21.85 -13.19 -4.41
N SER A 44 21.31 -13.69 -5.52
CA SER A 44 21.52 -13.07 -6.84
C SER A 44 20.63 -11.85 -7.08
N VAL A 45 19.72 -11.52 -6.14
CA VAL A 45 18.82 -10.37 -6.26
C VAL A 45 19.51 -9.09 -5.80
N ILE A 46 19.45 -8.07 -6.64
CA ILE A 46 19.76 -6.68 -6.26
C ILE A 46 18.44 -5.91 -6.28
N GLY A 47 17.88 -5.63 -5.10
CA GLY A 47 16.69 -4.81 -4.93
C GLY A 47 17.07 -3.34 -4.97
N VAL A 48 16.46 -2.56 -5.87
CA VAL A 48 16.73 -1.13 -6.04
C VAL A 48 15.45 -0.34 -5.76
N LEU A 49 15.45 0.48 -4.72
CA LEU A 49 14.36 1.43 -4.44
C LEU A 49 14.73 2.84 -4.86
N LEU A 50 13.82 3.49 -5.57
CA LEU A 50 13.96 4.86 -6.06
C LEU A 50 12.92 5.76 -5.37
N SER A 51 12.92 7.04 -5.72
CA SER A 51 11.91 8.02 -5.30
C SER A 51 10.49 7.45 -5.40
N GLY A 52 9.72 7.57 -4.32
CA GLY A 52 8.38 7.00 -4.22
C GLY A 52 7.67 7.41 -2.93
N ALA A 53 6.35 7.38 -2.95
CA ALA A 53 5.51 7.69 -1.80
C ALA A 53 5.31 6.45 -0.90
N MET A 54 4.99 6.70 0.38
CA MET A 54 4.73 5.67 1.39
C MET A 54 5.92 4.72 1.56
N SER A 55 5.69 3.48 1.97
CA SER A 55 6.72 2.49 2.34
C SER A 55 6.62 1.18 1.54
N ASP A 56 5.92 1.20 0.39
CA ASP A 56 5.87 0.05 -0.52
C ASP A 56 7.26 -0.23 -1.10
N GLY A 57 7.74 -1.45 -0.90
CA GLY A 57 9.08 -1.88 -1.27
C GLY A 57 10.01 -2.09 -0.08
N THR A 58 9.74 -1.48 1.08
CA THR A 58 10.56 -1.65 2.28
C THR A 58 10.52 -3.09 2.78
N ALA A 59 9.32 -3.67 2.96
CA ALA A 59 9.18 -5.06 3.38
C ALA A 59 9.74 -6.05 2.36
N GLY A 60 9.55 -5.76 1.07
CA GLY A 60 10.13 -6.50 -0.03
C GLY A 60 11.66 -6.48 0.01
N LEU A 61 12.26 -5.33 0.30
CA LEU A 61 13.71 -5.18 0.36
C LEU A 61 14.31 -5.88 1.59
N ARG A 62 13.59 -5.89 2.73
CA ARG A 62 13.92 -6.76 3.87
C ARG A 62 13.92 -8.24 3.47
N ALA A 63 12.94 -8.68 2.68
CA ALA A 63 12.91 -10.05 2.18
C ALA A 63 14.09 -10.39 1.26
N VAL A 64 14.54 -9.43 0.44
CA VAL A 64 15.77 -9.57 -0.36
C VAL A 64 17.00 -9.72 0.56
N LYS A 65 17.14 -8.88 1.58
CA LYS A 65 18.25 -9.00 2.55
C LYS A 65 18.22 -10.32 3.32
N ALA A 66 17.03 -10.78 3.72
CA ALA A 66 16.87 -12.01 4.48
C ALA A 66 17.37 -13.28 3.77
N VAL A 67 17.48 -13.26 2.43
CA VAL A 67 18.00 -14.37 1.62
C VAL A 67 19.44 -14.14 1.12
N GLY A 68 20.10 -13.07 1.58
CA GLY A 68 21.48 -12.73 1.21
C GLY A 68 21.60 -11.84 -0.03
N GLY A 69 20.50 -11.28 -0.54
CA GLY A 69 20.52 -10.32 -1.64
C GLY A 69 21.02 -8.93 -1.22
N LEU A 70 21.16 -8.04 -2.20
CA LEU A 70 21.63 -6.66 -1.98
C LEU A 70 20.47 -5.67 -1.99
N ALA A 71 20.53 -4.70 -1.08
CA ALA A 71 19.62 -3.57 -0.97
C ALA A 71 20.31 -2.28 -1.41
N VAL A 72 19.77 -1.67 -2.47
CA VAL A 72 20.25 -0.40 -3.02
C VAL A 72 19.10 0.61 -2.97
N VAL A 73 19.37 1.82 -2.51
CA VAL A 73 18.38 2.89 -2.48
C VAL A 73 18.94 4.16 -3.15
N GLN A 74 18.05 4.92 -3.78
CA GLN A 74 18.36 6.26 -4.23
C GLN A 74 18.60 7.16 -3.01
N HIS A 75 19.63 8.01 -3.07
CA HIS A 75 19.96 8.95 -2.01
C HIS A 75 18.78 9.91 -1.75
N PRO A 76 18.30 10.09 -0.50
CA PRO A 76 17.08 10.87 -0.20
C PRO A 76 17.11 12.31 -0.74
N LYS A 77 18.26 12.98 -0.68
CA LYS A 77 18.44 14.35 -1.23
C LYS A 77 18.30 14.45 -2.75
N ASP A 78 18.35 13.32 -3.46
CA ASP A 78 18.20 13.23 -4.92
C ASP A 78 16.79 12.72 -5.32
N THR A 79 15.89 12.52 -4.35
CA THR A 79 14.52 12.07 -4.61
C THR A 79 13.55 13.25 -4.72
N LEU A 80 12.49 13.07 -5.53
CA LEU A 80 11.36 14.01 -5.58
C LEU A 80 10.36 13.72 -4.45
N VAL A 81 10.22 12.45 -4.07
CA VAL A 81 9.38 11.97 -2.97
C VAL A 81 10.23 11.01 -2.14
N PRO A 82 10.72 11.43 -0.96
CA PRO A 82 11.73 10.68 -0.21
C PRO A 82 11.14 9.59 0.70
N SER A 83 9.84 9.59 1.00
CA SER A 83 9.28 8.76 2.07
C SER A 83 9.58 7.26 1.93
N MET A 84 9.57 6.73 0.71
CA MET A 84 9.86 5.31 0.45
C MET A 84 11.32 4.97 0.69
N VAL A 85 12.25 5.83 0.26
CA VAL A 85 13.68 5.59 0.48
C VAL A 85 14.06 5.84 1.95
N GLU A 86 13.42 6.79 2.63
CA GLU A 86 13.59 7.04 4.05
C GLU A 86 13.09 5.85 4.89
N SER A 87 11.94 5.28 4.54
CA SER A 87 11.44 4.04 5.15
C SER A 87 12.43 2.89 4.96
N ALA A 88 12.96 2.71 3.75
CA ALA A 88 13.96 1.67 3.48
C ALA A 88 15.25 1.87 4.28
N LEU A 89 15.76 3.10 4.37
CA LEU A 89 16.95 3.43 5.17
C LEU A 89 16.74 3.21 6.67
N HIS A 90 15.50 3.29 7.15
CA HIS A 90 15.19 3.10 8.56
C HIS A 90 15.06 1.60 8.92
N TYR A 91 14.38 0.83 8.08
CA TYR A 91 14.00 -0.57 8.39
C TYR A 91 14.84 -1.63 7.66
N VAL A 92 15.81 -1.25 6.82
CA VAL A 92 16.61 -2.19 6.04
C VAL A 92 18.09 -1.88 6.21
N GLU A 93 18.90 -2.92 6.35
CA GLU A 93 20.35 -2.81 6.19
C GLU A 93 20.69 -2.58 4.72
N VAL A 94 20.70 -1.31 4.31
CA VAL A 94 20.99 -0.86 2.96
C VAL A 94 22.49 -0.98 2.67
N ASP A 95 22.86 -1.66 1.60
CA ASP A 95 24.25 -1.86 1.18
C ASP A 95 24.79 -0.63 0.43
N HIS A 96 23.94 0.02 -0.37
CA HIS A 96 24.33 1.20 -1.15
C HIS A 96 23.24 2.27 -1.18
N CYS A 97 23.63 3.53 -0.93
CA CYS A 97 22.78 4.70 -0.98
C CYS A 97 23.47 5.79 -1.82
N LEU A 98 23.01 5.99 -3.06
CA LEU A 98 23.69 6.83 -4.05
C LEU A 98 22.69 7.67 -4.87
N PRO A 99 23.11 8.82 -5.44
CA PRO A 99 22.29 9.55 -6.42
C PRO A 99 21.91 8.66 -7.61
N ALA A 100 20.75 8.92 -8.23
CA ALA A 100 20.22 8.13 -9.35
C ALA A 100 21.20 8.05 -10.54
N ALA A 101 21.96 9.11 -10.77
CA ALA A 101 22.97 9.17 -11.83
C ALA A 101 24.10 8.14 -11.64
N GLU A 102 24.39 7.71 -10.41
CA GLU A 102 25.48 6.78 -10.09
C GLU A 102 25.00 5.32 -10.03
N LEU A 103 23.69 5.09 -9.89
CA LEU A 103 23.12 3.74 -9.77
C LEU A 103 23.44 2.84 -10.96
N GLY A 104 23.45 3.39 -12.18
CA GLY A 104 23.77 2.60 -13.38
C GLY A 104 25.18 2.01 -13.35
N ALA A 105 26.17 2.80 -12.95
CA ALA A 105 27.56 2.36 -12.83
C ALA A 105 27.75 1.35 -11.69
N LEU A 106 27.06 1.57 -10.57
CA LEU A 106 27.03 0.61 -9.46
C LEU A 106 26.47 -0.75 -9.91
N LEU A 107 25.31 -0.76 -10.58
CA LEU A 107 24.67 -2.00 -11.02
C LEU A 107 25.53 -2.77 -12.03
N ALA A 108 26.21 -2.07 -12.94
CA ALA A 108 27.15 -2.69 -13.87
C ALA A 108 28.32 -3.38 -13.16
N LYS A 109 28.79 -2.81 -12.04
CA LYS A 109 29.82 -3.43 -11.20
C LYS A 109 29.28 -4.65 -10.44
N LEU A 110 28.17 -4.48 -9.71
CA LEU A 110 27.62 -5.55 -8.87
C LEU A 110 27.19 -6.79 -9.68
N THR A 111 26.66 -6.59 -10.89
CA THR A 111 26.24 -7.71 -11.76
C THR A 111 27.40 -8.51 -12.36
N ALA A 112 28.63 -7.99 -12.28
CA ALA A 112 29.84 -8.70 -12.69
C ALA A 112 30.49 -9.51 -11.55
N GLU A 113 30.07 -9.28 -10.30
CA GLU A 113 30.56 -10.00 -9.13
C GLU A 113 29.72 -11.28 -8.90
N PRO A 114 30.32 -12.38 -8.43
CA PRO A 114 29.54 -13.57 -8.08
C PRO A 114 28.58 -13.26 -6.92
N PRO A 115 27.36 -13.84 -6.92
CA PRO A 115 26.43 -13.64 -5.83
C PRO A 115 26.99 -14.21 -4.52
N GLY A 116 26.55 -13.63 -3.40
CA GLY A 116 26.88 -14.12 -2.07
C GLY A 116 26.21 -15.46 -1.73
N GLU A 117 26.31 -15.86 -0.47
CA GLU A 117 25.61 -17.04 0.04
C GLU A 117 24.10 -16.80 0.08
N THR A 118 23.32 -17.75 -0.46
CA THR A 118 21.86 -17.70 -0.37
C THR A 118 21.38 -18.37 0.90
N PHE A 119 20.63 -17.62 1.71
CA PHE A 119 20.01 -18.13 2.93
C PHE A 119 18.58 -18.63 2.71
N ALA A 120 18.12 -19.52 3.58
CA ALA A 120 16.75 -20.01 3.54
C ALA A 120 15.76 -18.88 3.87
N ALA A 121 14.79 -18.66 2.98
CA ALA A 121 13.80 -17.61 3.17
C ALA A 121 12.94 -17.85 4.43
N PRO A 122 12.68 -16.81 5.24
CA PRO A 122 11.80 -16.91 6.41
C PRO A 122 10.40 -17.44 6.04
N PRO A 123 9.73 -18.21 6.91
CA PRO A 123 8.39 -18.76 6.63
C PRO A 123 7.36 -17.69 6.25
N MET A 124 7.42 -16.52 6.89
CA MET A 124 6.51 -15.41 6.59
C MET A 124 6.68 -14.89 5.16
N VAL A 125 7.92 -14.71 4.68
CA VAL A 125 8.18 -14.26 3.30
C VAL A 125 7.55 -15.23 2.28
N ARG A 126 7.67 -16.54 2.53
CA ARG A 126 7.05 -17.57 1.67
C ARG A 126 5.53 -17.51 1.70
N LEU A 127 4.93 -17.35 2.88
CA LEU A 127 3.49 -17.20 3.03
C LEU A 127 2.97 -15.98 2.29
N GLU A 128 3.62 -14.82 2.46
CA GLU A 128 3.19 -13.58 1.81
C GLU A 128 3.32 -13.63 0.27
N ALA A 129 4.38 -14.26 -0.24
CA ALA A 129 4.52 -14.49 -1.68
C ALA A 129 3.42 -15.41 -2.23
N ALA A 130 3.06 -16.47 -1.49
CA ALA A 130 1.96 -17.37 -1.86
C ALA A 130 0.60 -16.67 -1.87
N ILE A 131 0.35 -15.76 -0.91
CA ILE A 131 -0.85 -14.91 -0.88
C ILE A 131 -0.90 -14.01 -2.12
N ALA A 132 0.21 -13.32 -2.44
CA ALA A 132 0.28 -12.45 -3.61
C ALA A 132 0.12 -13.22 -4.93
N ALA A 133 0.61 -14.46 -4.99
CA ALA A 133 0.46 -15.35 -6.14
C ALA A 133 -0.95 -15.95 -6.29
N GLN A 134 -1.82 -15.78 -5.29
CA GLN A 134 -3.14 -16.42 -5.16
C GLN A 134 -3.06 -17.95 -5.08
N GLU A 135 -1.98 -18.49 -4.52
CA GLU A 135 -1.73 -19.93 -4.43
C GLU A 135 -2.29 -20.54 -3.13
N HIS A 136 -2.73 -19.73 -2.16
CA HIS A 136 -3.36 -20.18 -0.92
C HIS A 136 -4.69 -19.42 -0.72
N SER A 137 -5.83 -20.06 -1.02
CA SER A 137 -7.19 -19.49 -0.87
C SER A 137 -8.01 -20.09 0.27
N THR A 138 -7.39 -20.82 1.21
CA THR A 138 -8.13 -21.43 2.31
C THR A 138 -7.95 -20.65 3.60
N MET A 139 -9.08 -20.25 4.20
CA MET A 139 -9.27 -19.62 5.52
C MET A 139 -8.75 -20.45 6.72
N LYS A 140 -7.81 -21.38 6.51
CA LYS A 140 -7.28 -22.28 7.53
C LYS A 140 -5.99 -21.79 8.20
N ASP A 141 -5.46 -20.64 7.80
CA ASP A 141 -4.21 -20.07 8.33
C ASP A 141 -4.43 -18.79 9.17
N GLU A 142 -5.67 -18.51 9.61
CA GLU A 142 -5.99 -17.30 10.41
C GLU A 142 -5.17 -17.21 11.72
N ASP A 143 -4.84 -18.35 12.34
CA ASP A 143 -3.99 -18.43 13.55
C ASP A 143 -2.52 -18.05 13.32
N ARG A 144 -2.10 -17.76 12.08
CA ARG A 144 -0.70 -17.47 11.71
C ARG A 144 -0.43 -16.02 11.33
N LEU A 145 -1.44 -15.16 11.38
CA LEU A 145 -1.35 -13.79 10.87
C LEU A 145 -0.85 -12.76 11.90
N GLY A 146 -0.55 -13.17 13.14
CA GLY A 146 -0.07 -12.29 14.20
C GLY A 146 -1.13 -12.01 15.27
N GLN A 147 -1.04 -10.85 15.92
CA GLN A 147 -1.97 -10.47 16.99
C GLN A 147 -3.18 -9.73 16.42
N LEU A 148 -4.39 -10.15 16.77
CA LEU A 148 -5.60 -9.43 16.35
C LEU A 148 -5.59 -7.99 16.87
N SER A 149 -5.76 -7.01 15.98
CA SER A 149 -5.80 -5.58 16.32
C SER A 149 -7.24 -5.06 16.41
N VAL A 150 -7.39 -3.81 16.86
CA VAL A 150 -8.67 -3.07 16.84
C VAL A 150 -8.93 -2.38 15.50
N PHE A 151 -7.99 -2.44 14.57
CA PHE A 151 -8.09 -1.74 13.29
C PHE A 151 -8.83 -2.57 12.24
N THR A 152 -9.43 -1.85 11.30
CA THR A 152 -10.20 -2.42 10.20
C THR A 152 -9.46 -2.22 8.89
N CYS A 153 -9.50 -3.23 8.03
CA CYS A 153 -8.87 -3.23 6.72
C CYS A 153 -9.54 -2.18 5.82
N PRO A 154 -8.80 -1.20 5.28
CA PRO A 154 -9.38 -0.18 4.41
C PRO A 154 -9.96 -0.71 3.10
N GLU A 155 -9.51 -1.89 2.65
CA GLU A 155 -9.91 -2.49 1.37
C GLU A 155 -11.12 -3.42 1.48
N CYS A 156 -11.22 -4.19 2.58
CA CYS A 156 -12.25 -5.22 2.73
C CYS A 156 -13.14 -5.05 3.97
N HIS A 157 -12.87 -4.05 4.80
CA HIS A 157 -13.57 -3.76 6.06
C HIS A 157 -13.61 -4.91 7.07
N GLY A 158 -12.71 -5.90 6.93
CA GLY A 158 -12.51 -6.97 7.90
C GLY A 158 -11.47 -6.57 8.96
N PRO A 159 -11.31 -7.36 10.04
CA PRO A 159 -10.29 -7.09 11.05
C PRO A 159 -8.86 -7.15 10.46
N LEU A 160 -7.96 -6.37 11.06
CA LEU A 160 -6.52 -6.44 10.80
C LEU A 160 -5.80 -7.18 11.92
N TRP A 161 -4.84 -8.01 11.54
CA TRP A 161 -3.85 -8.61 12.41
C TRP A 161 -2.56 -7.82 12.30
N GLU A 162 -1.95 -7.55 13.44
CA GLU A 162 -0.67 -6.90 13.61
C GLU A 162 0.46 -7.94 13.55
N ILE A 163 1.47 -7.65 12.73
CA ILE A 163 2.63 -8.48 12.47
C ILE A 163 3.87 -7.67 12.82
N GLU A 164 4.63 -8.15 13.79
CA GLU A 164 5.97 -7.64 14.09
C GLU A 164 6.97 -8.27 13.10
N ASP A 165 7.48 -7.45 12.18
CA ASP A 165 8.55 -7.81 11.24
C ASP A 165 9.84 -7.14 11.74
N GLY A 166 10.46 -7.73 12.75
CA GLY A 166 11.59 -7.13 13.48
C GLY A 166 11.17 -5.84 14.19
N ASP A 167 11.72 -4.71 13.75
CA ASP A 167 11.41 -3.36 14.21
C ASP A 167 10.30 -2.67 13.39
N MET A 168 9.82 -3.31 12.32
CA MET A 168 8.77 -2.76 11.46
C MET A 168 7.40 -3.36 11.79
N LEU A 169 6.42 -2.50 12.05
CA LEU A 169 5.04 -2.91 12.30
C LEU A 169 4.25 -2.99 10.99
N ARG A 170 3.61 -4.15 10.77
CA ARG A 170 2.81 -4.42 9.56
C ARG A 170 1.44 -4.93 9.95
N TYR A 171 0.48 -4.78 9.04
CA TYR A 171 -0.88 -5.22 9.21
C TYR A 171 -1.31 -6.10 8.05
N ARG A 172 -2.14 -7.10 8.34
CA ARG A 172 -2.70 -7.99 7.33
C ARG A 172 -4.14 -8.35 7.66
N CYS A 173 -5.02 -8.39 6.66
CA CYS A 173 -6.40 -8.85 6.85
C CYS A 173 -6.56 -10.32 6.43
N HIS A 174 -7.69 -10.93 6.80
CA HIS A 174 -8.03 -12.32 6.47
C HIS A 174 -8.12 -12.61 4.96
N THR A 175 -8.37 -11.60 4.12
CA THR A 175 -8.38 -11.75 2.65
C THR A 175 -7.00 -11.60 2.02
N GLY A 176 -5.99 -11.23 2.81
CA GLY A 176 -4.60 -11.13 2.38
C GLY A 176 -4.11 -9.74 1.98
N HIS A 177 -4.93 -8.67 2.10
CA HIS A 177 -4.41 -7.30 1.98
C HIS A 177 -3.37 -7.03 3.07
N ALA A 178 -2.28 -6.35 2.70
CA ALA A 178 -1.18 -6.04 3.60
C ALA A 178 -0.90 -4.54 3.64
N PHE A 179 -0.47 -4.02 4.79
CA PHE A 179 -0.22 -2.59 5.00
C PHE A 179 0.97 -2.39 5.93
N THR A 180 1.77 -1.37 5.68
CA THR A 180 2.61 -0.75 6.71
C THR A 180 1.76 0.14 7.63
N ALA A 181 2.30 0.50 8.79
CA ALA A 181 1.62 1.43 9.70
C ALA A 181 1.27 2.76 9.01
N ASP A 182 2.19 3.34 8.24
CA ASP A 182 1.95 4.57 7.47
C ASP A 182 0.81 4.39 6.45
N ALA A 183 0.72 3.23 5.81
CA ALA A 183 -0.36 2.94 4.88
C ALA A 183 -1.73 2.84 5.56
N VAL A 184 -1.80 2.34 6.79
CA VAL A 184 -3.04 2.35 7.57
C VAL A 184 -3.43 3.77 7.96
N ILE A 185 -2.47 4.60 8.40
CA ILE A 185 -2.72 6.00 8.76
C ILE A 185 -3.23 6.79 7.56
N GLU A 186 -2.55 6.66 6.41
CA GLU A 186 -2.95 7.33 5.17
C GLU A 186 -4.36 6.90 4.73
N ALA A 187 -4.67 5.61 4.82
CA ALA A 187 -6.00 5.12 4.47
C ALA A 187 -7.10 5.70 5.37
N GLN A 188 -6.83 5.83 6.68
CA GLN A 188 -7.76 6.46 7.62
C GLN A 188 -7.96 7.95 7.33
N ALA A 189 -6.90 8.66 6.94
CA ALA A 189 -6.98 10.06 6.55
C ALA A 189 -7.87 10.24 5.30
N ILE A 190 -7.67 9.39 4.29
CA ILE A 190 -8.48 9.38 3.07
C ILE A 190 -9.96 9.11 3.41
N GLU A 191 -10.24 8.10 4.25
CA GLU A 191 -11.60 7.76 4.65
C GLU A 191 -12.29 8.91 5.40
N ALA A 192 -11.58 9.56 6.33
CA ALA A 192 -12.10 10.72 7.05
C ALA A 192 -12.48 11.88 6.11
N ASP A 193 -11.63 12.16 5.12
CA ASP A 193 -11.89 13.18 4.10
C ASP A 193 -13.11 12.83 3.23
N GLU A 194 -13.24 11.58 2.80
CA GLU A 194 -14.40 11.12 2.02
C GLU A 194 -15.72 11.29 2.79
N ILE A 195 -15.73 10.94 4.08
CA ILE A 195 -16.87 11.13 4.95
C ILE A 195 -17.21 12.61 5.07
N LEU A 196 -16.22 13.48 5.29
CA LEU A 196 -16.41 14.93 5.38
C LEU A 196 -17.02 15.49 4.09
N TRP A 197 -16.50 15.08 2.93
CA TRP A 197 -17.03 15.50 1.62
C TRP A 197 -18.46 15.00 1.39
N SER A 198 -18.77 13.78 1.80
CA SER A 198 -20.12 13.22 1.72
C SER A 198 -21.11 14.04 2.57
N LEU A 199 -20.73 14.37 3.80
CA LEU A 199 -21.53 15.22 4.71
C LEU A 199 -21.74 16.63 4.14
N LEU A 200 -20.67 17.28 3.68
CA LEU A 200 -20.75 18.61 3.08
C LEU A 200 -21.67 18.62 1.86
N ARG A 201 -21.55 17.62 0.98
CA ARG A 201 -22.39 17.48 -0.22
C ARG A 201 -23.85 17.29 0.17
N SER A 202 -24.14 16.38 1.11
CA SER A 202 -25.50 16.14 1.60
C SER A 202 -26.12 17.41 2.18
N HIS A 203 -25.35 18.17 2.94
CA HIS A 203 -25.79 19.44 3.52
C HIS A 203 -26.09 20.51 2.46
N GLN A 204 -25.19 20.70 1.48
CA GLN A 204 -25.41 21.61 0.35
C GLN A 204 -26.64 21.22 -0.48
N GLN A 205 -26.83 19.92 -0.73
CA GLN A 205 -28.00 19.41 -1.47
C GLN A 205 -29.31 19.68 -0.72
N ARG A 206 -29.33 19.53 0.61
CA ARG A 206 -30.50 19.86 1.44
C ARG A 206 -30.83 21.35 1.39
N ALA A 207 -29.82 22.22 1.49
CA ALA A 207 -29.99 23.67 1.37
C ALA A 207 -30.60 24.04 0.01
N GLU A 208 -30.02 23.55 -1.07
CA GLU A 208 -30.49 23.83 -2.43
C GLU A 208 -31.90 23.26 -2.69
N PHE A 209 -32.18 22.04 -2.23
CA PHE A 209 -33.52 21.45 -2.34
C PHE A 209 -34.56 22.31 -1.63
N ALA A 210 -34.29 22.75 -0.41
CA ALA A 210 -35.19 23.62 0.35
C ALA A 210 -35.40 24.96 -0.38
N ARG A 211 -34.36 25.58 -0.96
CA ARG A 211 -34.48 26.81 -1.76
C ARG A 211 -35.38 26.61 -2.98
N ARG A 212 -35.18 25.51 -3.72
CA ARG A 212 -36.00 25.19 -4.90
C ARG A 212 -37.46 24.94 -4.54
N MET A 213 -37.73 24.25 -3.44
CA MET A 213 -39.09 24.02 -2.97
C MET A 213 -39.77 25.32 -2.52
N ALA A 214 -39.03 26.21 -1.84
CA ALA A 214 -39.54 27.53 -1.48
C ALA A 214 -39.98 28.31 -2.72
N GLU A 215 -39.13 28.36 -3.76
CA GLU A 215 -39.42 29.08 -4.99
C GLU A 215 -40.60 28.48 -5.76
N ARG A 216 -40.69 27.15 -5.80
CA ARG A 216 -41.84 26.44 -6.38
C ARG A 216 -43.15 26.76 -5.67
N GLU A 217 -43.17 26.80 -4.34
CA GLU A 217 -44.41 27.11 -3.61
C GLU A 217 -44.76 28.62 -3.71
N LYS A 218 -43.78 29.52 -3.86
CA LYS A 218 -44.03 30.94 -4.19
C LYS A 218 -44.75 31.08 -5.52
N THR A 219 -44.28 30.43 -6.58
CA THR A 219 -44.92 30.49 -7.91
C THR A 219 -46.35 29.92 -7.89
N ARG A 220 -46.64 28.97 -7.00
CA ARG A 220 -47.98 28.41 -6.75
C ARG A 220 -48.84 29.22 -5.77
N ARG A 221 -48.37 30.39 -5.32
CA ARG A 221 -49.04 31.28 -4.36
C ARG A 221 -49.35 30.65 -3.00
N ARG A 222 -48.52 29.70 -2.54
CA ARG A 222 -48.61 29.07 -1.22
C ARG A 222 -47.55 29.65 -0.29
N SER A 223 -47.81 30.85 0.22
CA SER A 223 -46.84 31.69 0.96
C SER A 223 -46.31 31.05 2.25
N GLU A 224 -47.15 30.38 3.03
CA GLU A 224 -46.73 29.75 4.29
C GLU A 224 -45.71 28.63 4.05
N LEU A 225 -46.01 27.72 3.13
CA LEU A 225 -45.11 26.63 2.74
C LEU A 225 -43.81 27.15 2.13
N ALA A 226 -43.89 28.20 1.30
CA ALA A 226 -42.71 28.86 0.75
C ALA A 226 -41.80 29.43 1.84
N ASN A 227 -42.37 30.06 2.87
CA ASN A 227 -41.61 30.61 3.99
C ASN A 227 -40.97 29.51 4.84
N GLN A 228 -41.69 28.41 5.10
CA GLN A 228 -41.17 27.26 5.84
C GLN A 228 -39.96 26.63 5.13
N PHE A 229 -40.06 26.39 3.81
CA PHE A 229 -38.92 25.88 3.04
C PHE A 229 -37.76 26.90 2.97
N GLY A 230 -38.07 28.19 2.86
CA GLY A 230 -37.05 29.25 2.85
C GLY A 230 -36.32 29.40 4.19
N GLN A 231 -36.99 29.11 5.31
CA GLN A 231 -36.35 29.08 6.62
C GLN A 231 -35.44 27.85 6.77
N ARG A 232 -35.92 26.65 6.40
CA ARG A 232 -35.10 25.43 6.40
C ARG A 232 -33.84 25.56 5.55
N ALA A 233 -33.92 26.27 4.41
CA ALA A 233 -32.78 26.55 3.54
C ALA A 233 -31.69 27.47 4.13
N ARG A 234 -31.99 28.18 5.23
CA ARG A 234 -31.03 29.02 5.98
C ARG A 234 -30.48 28.32 7.22
N GLU A 235 -31.19 27.30 7.70
CA GLU A 235 -30.76 26.43 8.81
C GLU A 235 -29.83 25.32 8.33
N TYR A 236 -29.85 25.02 7.02
CA TYR A 236 -28.79 24.31 6.31
C TYR A 236 -27.81 25.34 5.77
#